data_AF-A0A376DRN5-F1
#
_entry.id   AF-A0A376DRN5-F1
#
_cell.length_a   1.000
_cell.length_b   1.000
_cell.length_c   1.000
_cell.angle_alpha   90.00
_cell.angle_beta   90.00
_cell.angle_gamma   90.00
#
_symmetry.space_group_name_H-M   'P 1'
#
loop_
_entity.id
_entity.type
_entity.pdbx_description
1 polymer ?
#
loop_
_entity_poly.entity_id
_entity_poly.type
_entity_poly.pdbx_seq_one_letter_code
_entity_poly.pdbx_strand_id
1 'polypeptide(L)'
;MVYKIRVILDAKEDIFRDIEVRGKQSLWNLHLGIKSAFNLQGDELSTFNMLEDDGTILKSVPLEDMSDDGDGEIMSDVYIDEAFGNVGDKAQFQYGLLDLWEFFCELVEIIEETKGVNYPITVYRFGNVPLKAPSKSGNGGGSKKRSAMPLLDDDFNFDDDFGVSTSFEDEDDDSFDDDEEDSFDDDVFEDEEDNEDDR
;
A
#
# COMPACT_ATOMS: atom_id res chain seq x y z
N MET A 1 1.24 26.45 6.91
CA MET A 1 2.64 25.98 6.84
C MET A 1 2.72 24.87 5.82
N VAL A 2 3.82 24.84 5.09
CA VAL A 2 4.14 23.81 4.10
C VAL A 2 5.38 23.08 4.59
N TYR A 3 5.33 21.76 4.50
CA TYR A 3 6.33 20.83 4.97
C TYR A 3 7.08 20.32 3.75
N LYS A 4 8.39 20.58 3.70
CA LYS A 4 9.28 20.05 2.67
C LYS A 4 9.87 18.74 3.16
N ILE A 5 9.36 17.64 2.63
CA ILE A 5 9.77 16.29 2.96
C ILE A 5 10.68 15.78 1.87
N ARG A 6 11.90 15.37 2.24
CA ARG A 6 12.79 14.64 1.34
C ARG A 6 12.46 13.17 1.41
N VAL A 7 12.18 12.59 0.25
CA VAL A 7 11.86 11.18 0.07
C VAL A 7 12.99 10.53 -0.71
N ILE A 8 13.66 9.57 -0.10
CA ILE A 8 14.85 8.89 -0.60
C ILE A 8 14.46 7.45 -0.89
N LEU A 9 14.69 6.98 -2.11
CA LEU A 9 14.48 5.59 -2.47
C LEU A 9 15.62 4.73 -1.89
N ASP A 10 15.30 3.61 -1.24
CA ASP A 10 16.28 2.62 -0.82
C ASP A 10 16.83 1.87 -2.03
N ALA A 11 17.89 2.42 -2.61
CA ALA A 11 18.59 1.88 -3.77
C ALA A 11 20.10 2.02 -3.59
N LYS A 12 20.87 1.32 -4.44
CA LYS A 12 22.33 1.46 -4.49
C LYS A 12 22.78 2.84 -4.98
N GLU A 13 21.94 3.49 -5.78
CA GLU A 13 22.18 4.83 -6.32
C GLU A 13 21.38 5.84 -5.52
N ASP A 14 21.93 7.03 -5.34
CA ASP A 14 21.25 8.12 -4.66
C ASP A 14 20.09 8.63 -5.53
N ILE A 15 18.86 8.30 -5.14
CA ILE A 15 17.64 8.74 -5.82
C ILE A 15 16.70 9.35 -4.79
N PHE A 16 16.40 10.64 -4.91
CA PHE A 16 15.52 11.32 -3.98
C PHE A 16 14.70 12.45 -4.61
N ARG A 17 13.61 12.81 -3.94
CA ARG A 17 12.65 13.84 -4.34
C ARG A 17 12.37 14.72 -3.13
N ASP A 18 12.31 16.03 -3.33
CA ASP A 18 11.78 16.93 -2.29
C ASP A 18 10.34 17.26 -2.66
N ILE A 19 9.41 16.90 -1.77
CA ILE A 19 7.98 17.08 -1.93
C ILE A 19 7.51 18.08 -0.88
N GLU A 20 6.84 19.12 -1.34
CA GLU A 20 6.16 20.06 -0.47
C GLU A 20 4.70 19.66 -0.32
N VAL A 21 4.21 19.64 0.92
CA VAL A 21 2.84 19.27 1.27
C VAL A 21 2.33 20.19 2.39
N ARG A 22 1.04 20.54 2.42
CA ARG A 22 0.49 21.37 3.50
C ARG A 22 0.39 20.56 4.79
N GLY A 23 0.61 21.20 5.94
CA GLY A 23 0.47 20.54 7.25
C GLY A 23 -0.91 19.91 7.48
N LYS A 24 -1.96 20.59 7.01
CA LYS A 24 -3.36 20.12 7.09
C LYS A 24 -3.75 19.09 6.03
N GLN A 25 -2.83 18.68 5.16
CA GLN A 25 -3.06 17.51 4.31
C GLN A 25 -2.69 16.26 5.12
N SER A 26 -3.24 15.13 4.73
CA SER A 26 -2.98 13.86 5.39
C SER A 26 -1.82 13.08 4.77
N LEU A 27 -1.37 12.01 5.43
CA LEU A 27 -0.39 11.08 4.87
C LEU A 27 -0.84 10.49 3.53
N TRP A 28 -2.15 10.37 3.29
CA TRP A 28 -2.70 9.96 1.98
C TRP A 28 -2.29 10.92 0.86
N ASN A 29 -2.29 12.23 1.13
CA ASN A 29 -1.84 13.22 0.15
C ASN A 29 -0.34 13.07 -0.12
N LEU A 30 0.47 12.80 0.91
CA LEU A 30 1.89 12.52 0.74
C LEU A 30 2.12 11.24 -0.06
N HIS A 31 1.36 10.17 0.19
CA HIS A 31 1.38 8.93 -0.60
C HIS A 31 1.16 9.23 -2.10
N LEU A 32 0.13 10.00 -2.45
CA LEU A 32 -0.12 10.40 -3.84
C LEU A 32 1.02 11.27 -4.40
N GLY A 33 1.58 12.15 -3.58
CA GLY A 33 2.75 12.95 -3.91
C GLY A 33 3.97 12.10 -4.25
N ILE A 34 4.27 11.08 -3.44
CA ILE A 34 5.37 10.14 -3.66
C ILE A 34 5.14 9.31 -4.92
N LYS A 35 3.94 8.73 -5.06
CA LYS A 35 3.54 7.96 -6.25
C LYS A 35 3.78 8.75 -7.53
N SER A 36 3.36 10.02 -7.55
CA SER A 36 3.58 10.94 -8.68
C SER A 36 5.05 11.31 -8.87
N ALA A 37 5.78 11.62 -7.79
CA ALA A 37 7.18 12.07 -7.84
C ALA A 37 8.15 11.00 -8.36
N PHE A 38 7.83 9.73 -8.11
CA PHE A 38 8.63 8.57 -8.52
C PHE A 38 8.01 7.80 -9.69
N ASN A 39 6.87 8.23 -10.23
CA ASN A 39 6.16 7.55 -11.32
C ASN A 39 5.85 6.08 -11.00
N LEU A 40 5.45 5.80 -9.75
CA LEU A 40 5.07 4.46 -9.33
C LEU A 40 3.77 4.04 -10.04
N GLN A 41 3.70 2.78 -10.44
CA GLN A 41 2.58 2.21 -11.18
C GLN A 41 1.65 1.41 -10.25
N GLY A 42 0.37 1.31 -10.65
CA GLY A 42 -0.64 0.55 -9.93
C GLY A 42 -1.29 1.32 -8.77
N ASP A 43 -2.23 0.68 -8.11
CA ASP A 43 -2.84 1.12 -6.85
C ASP A 43 -2.54 0.05 -5.79
N GLU A 44 -1.29 0.10 -5.32
CA GLU A 44 -0.74 -0.87 -4.41
C GLU A 44 -0.98 -0.48 -2.94
N LEU A 45 -1.13 -1.50 -2.09
CA LEU A 45 -1.12 -1.32 -0.64
C LEU A 45 0.19 -0.66 -0.20
N SER A 46 0.07 0.23 0.78
CA SER A 46 1.18 1.05 1.26
C SER A 46 1.11 1.24 2.76
N THR A 47 2.24 1.58 3.39
CA THR A 47 2.29 1.86 4.84
C THR A 47 3.39 2.86 5.14
N PHE A 48 3.09 3.81 6.03
CA PHE A 48 4.10 4.66 6.66
C PHE A 48 4.46 4.10 8.03
N ASN A 49 5.74 3.91 8.31
CA ASN A 49 6.25 3.59 9.63
C ASN A 49 6.93 4.84 10.19
N MET A 50 6.32 5.45 11.20
CA MET A 50 6.88 6.62 11.88
C MET A 50 8.04 6.18 12.77
N LEU A 51 9.16 6.87 12.69
CA LEU A 51 10.40 6.46 13.35
C LEU A 51 10.78 7.42 14.49
N GLU A 52 11.34 6.86 15.56
CA GLU A 52 12.10 7.64 16.55
C GLU A 52 13.52 7.97 16.03
N ASP A 53 14.24 8.84 16.75
CA ASP A 53 15.60 9.26 16.43
C ASP A 53 16.59 8.07 16.31
N ASP A 54 16.34 7.00 17.05
CA ASP A 54 17.15 5.78 17.07
C ASP A 54 16.77 4.77 15.95
N GLY A 55 15.73 5.08 15.17
CA GLY A 55 15.23 4.24 14.08
C GLY A 55 14.16 3.22 14.51
N THR A 56 13.73 3.23 15.77
CA THR A 56 12.63 2.38 16.24
C THR A 56 11.30 2.82 15.62
N ILE A 57 10.48 1.86 15.19
CA ILE A 57 9.14 2.14 14.68
C ILE A 57 8.23 2.46 15.86
N LEU A 58 7.76 3.70 15.92
CA LEU A 58 6.80 4.16 16.92
C LEU A 58 5.39 3.69 16.56
N LYS A 59 5.02 3.80 15.28
CA LYS A 59 3.68 3.52 14.77
C LYS A 59 3.72 3.22 13.29
N SER A 60 2.82 2.34 12.84
CA SER A 60 2.56 2.08 11.43
C SER A 60 1.18 2.62 11.06
N VAL A 61 1.09 3.32 9.93
CA VAL A 61 -0.13 3.91 9.40
C VAL A 61 -0.36 3.34 7.99
N PRO A 62 -1.23 2.32 7.84
CA PRO A 62 -1.50 1.68 6.57
C PRO A 62 -2.41 2.55 5.67
N LEU A 63 -2.42 2.21 4.38
CA LEU A 63 -3.26 2.87 3.38
C LEU A 63 -4.75 2.65 3.65
N GLU A 64 -5.07 1.42 3.99
CA GLU A 64 -6.41 0.88 4.23
C GLU A 64 -6.39 0.14 5.56
N ASP A 65 -7.54 0.11 6.24
CA ASP A 65 -7.65 -0.61 7.50
C ASP A 65 -7.70 -2.11 7.24
N MET A 66 -6.78 -2.83 7.89
CA MET A 66 -6.62 -4.28 7.81
C MET A 66 -6.86 -4.94 9.18
N SER A 67 -7.37 -4.19 10.15
CA SER A 67 -7.71 -4.69 11.47
C SER A 67 -9.02 -5.48 11.47
N ASP A 68 -9.13 -6.47 12.35
CA ASP A 68 -10.36 -7.27 12.48
C ASP A 68 -11.55 -6.44 13.02
N ASP A 69 -11.25 -5.41 13.80
CA ASP A 69 -12.25 -4.55 14.46
C ASP A 69 -12.75 -3.40 13.56
N GLY A 70 -12.04 -3.07 12.47
CA GLY A 70 -12.45 -2.06 11.48
C GLY A 70 -12.33 -0.60 11.92
N ASP A 71 -11.63 -0.35 13.03
CA ASP A 71 -11.40 0.99 13.62
C ASP A 71 -9.91 1.39 13.59
N GLY A 72 -9.13 0.80 12.69
CA GLY A 72 -7.70 1.08 12.52
C GLY A 72 -7.45 2.43 11.88
N GLU A 73 -6.51 3.20 12.43
CA GLU A 73 -6.11 4.48 11.84
C GLU A 73 -5.41 4.27 10.49
N ILE A 74 -5.84 5.03 9.47
CA ILE A 74 -5.26 4.97 8.11
C ILE A 74 -4.61 6.29 7.71
N MET A 75 -3.91 6.28 6.57
CA MET A 75 -3.22 7.47 6.04
C MET A 75 -4.13 8.69 5.84
N SER A 76 -5.44 8.51 5.71
CA SER A 76 -6.41 9.60 5.57
C SER A 76 -6.70 10.33 6.89
N ASP A 77 -6.48 9.66 8.02
CA ASP A 77 -6.81 10.19 9.36
C ASP A 77 -5.67 11.00 9.99
N VAL A 78 -4.43 10.77 9.51
CA VAL A 78 -3.23 11.39 10.09
C VAL A 78 -2.78 12.58 9.26
N TYR A 79 -2.73 13.75 9.88
CA TYR A 79 -2.24 14.97 9.24
C TYR A 79 -0.72 15.02 9.18
N ILE A 80 -0.18 15.78 8.21
CA ILE A 80 1.28 15.94 8.06
C ILE A 80 1.88 16.67 9.27
N ASP A 81 1.19 17.65 9.85
CA ASP A 81 1.67 18.35 11.04
C ASP A 81 1.60 17.50 12.33
N GLU A 82 0.84 16.40 12.31
CA GLU A 82 0.85 15.39 13.37
C GLU A 82 1.96 14.36 13.15
N ALA A 83 2.16 13.90 11.91
CA ALA A 83 3.17 12.91 11.56
C ALA A 83 4.60 13.49 11.57
N PHE A 84 4.78 14.73 11.14
CA PHE A 84 6.07 15.41 11.07
C PHE A 84 5.98 16.74 11.82
N GLY A 85 6.05 16.70 13.15
CA GLY A 85 5.91 17.87 14.00
C GLY A 85 7.17 18.75 14.03
N ASN A 86 8.36 18.15 13.90
CA ASN A 86 9.64 18.84 14.02
C ASN A 86 10.57 18.56 12.83
N VAL A 87 11.33 19.57 12.42
CA VAL A 87 12.38 19.39 11.42
C VAL A 87 13.36 18.31 11.90
N GLY A 88 13.60 17.32 11.05
CA GLY A 88 14.37 16.13 11.37
C GLY A 88 13.54 14.88 11.65
N ASP A 89 12.21 15.00 11.81
CA ASP A 89 11.33 13.84 11.97
C ASP A 89 11.42 12.91 10.75
N LYS A 90 11.40 11.59 11.01
CA LYS A 90 11.64 10.56 10.01
C LYS A 90 10.49 9.56 9.94
N ALA A 91 10.27 9.05 8.74
CA ALA A 91 9.39 7.92 8.49
C ALA A 91 9.98 7.00 7.42
N GLN A 92 9.68 5.71 7.49
CA GLN A 92 9.85 4.79 6.38
C GLN A 92 8.53 4.67 5.64
N PHE A 93 8.55 4.71 4.31
CA PHE A 93 7.37 4.50 3.48
C PHE A 93 7.56 3.27 2.60
N GLN A 94 6.60 2.35 2.64
CA GLN A 94 6.59 1.13 1.84
C GLN A 94 5.42 1.19 0.85
N TYR A 95 5.69 0.87 -0.42
CA TYR A 95 4.71 0.84 -1.49
C TYR A 95 4.78 -0.49 -2.25
N GLY A 96 3.66 -1.20 -2.32
CA GLY A 96 3.58 -2.53 -2.94
C GLY A 96 3.97 -3.64 -1.99
N LEU A 97 3.11 -4.66 -1.92
CA LEU A 97 3.38 -5.89 -1.15
C LEU A 97 4.37 -6.81 -1.89
N LEU A 98 4.35 -6.78 -3.24
CA LEU A 98 5.16 -7.65 -4.10
C LEU A 98 6.45 -6.97 -4.57
N ASP A 99 6.34 -5.72 -5.04
CA ASP A 99 7.48 -4.97 -5.54
C ASP A 99 8.37 -4.45 -4.40
N LEU A 100 7.82 -4.25 -3.19
CA LEU A 100 8.55 -3.85 -1.98
C LEU A 100 9.38 -2.58 -2.21
N TRP A 101 8.78 -1.54 -2.79
CA TRP A 101 9.44 -0.24 -2.85
C TRP A 101 9.57 0.31 -1.44
N GLU A 102 10.80 0.61 -1.01
CA GLU A 102 11.07 1.19 0.29
C GLU A 102 11.67 2.59 0.13
N PHE A 103 11.15 3.53 0.91
CA PHE A 103 11.59 4.90 0.92
C PHE A 103 11.85 5.37 2.35
N PHE A 104 12.79 6.29 2.50
CA PHE A 104 13.01 7.05 3.72
C PHE A 104 12.53 8.48 3.51
N CYS A 105 11.67 8.94 4.40
CA CYS A 105 11.11 10.28 4.43
C CYS A 105 11.71 11.05 5.59
N GLU A 106 12.15 12.28 5.35
CA GLU A 106 12.68 13.18 6.38
C GLU A 106 12.09 14.58 6.18
N LEU A 107 11.57 15.19 7.26
CA LEU A 107 11.16 16.59 7.23
C LEU A 107 12.40 17.50 7.24
N VAL A 108 12.69 18.13 6.12
CA VAL A 108 13.88 18.98 5.95
C VAL A 108 13.62 20.43 6.37
N GLU A 109 12.41 20.94 6.12
CA GLU A 109 12.11 22.35 6.31
C GLU A 109 10.59 22.57 6.47
N ILE A 110 10.21 23.55 7.29
CA ILE A 110 8.84 24.06 7.37
C ILE A 110 8.85 25.52 6.92
N ILE A 111 8.08 25.82 5.88
CA ILE A 111 8.03 27.15 5.25
C ILE A 111 6.61 27.72 5.23
N GLU A 112 6.51 29.02 4.95
CA GLU A 112 5.23 29.67 4.69
C GLU A 112 4.62 29.18 3.37
N GLU A 113 3.30 29.09 3.34
CA GLU A 113 2.58 28.65 2.16
C GLU A 113 2.67 29.69 1.03
N THR A 114 3.02 29.24 -0.17
CA THR A 114 3.03 30.11 -1.35
C THR A 114 1.63 30.20 -1.95
N LYS A 115 1.10 31.43 -2.06
CA LYS A 115 -0.24 31.67 -2.63
C LYS A 115 -0.32 31.19 -4.08
N GLY A 116 -1.38 30.46 -4.42
CA GLY A 116 -1.65 29.99 -5.78
C GLY A 116 -0.91 28.71 -6.17
N VAL A 117 -0.18 28.08 -5.24
CA VAL A 117 0.42 26.75 -5.44
C VAL A 117 -0.55 25.68 -4.97
N ASN A 118 -0.69 24.62 -5.78
CA ASN A 118 -1.41 23.41 -5.40
C ASN A 118 -0.42 22.40 -4.84
N TYR A 119 -0.71 21.91 -3.64
CA TYR A 119 0.08 20.91 -2.93
C TYR A 119 -0.66 19.56 -2.92
N PRO A 120 0.05 18.41 -2.91
CA PRO A 120 1.49 18.28 -2.89
C PRO A 120 2.17 18.61 -4.24
N ILE A 121 3.41 19.07 -4.20
CA ILE A 121 4.24 19.34 -5.39
C ILE A 121 5.68 18.88 -5.18
N THR A 122 6.27 18.26 -6.20
CA THR A 122 7.69 17.91 -6.21
C THR A 122 8.53 19.10 -6.68
N VAL A 123 9.29 19.70 -5.77
CA VAL A 123 10.12 20.89 -6.05
C VAL A 123 11.55 20.54 -6.46
N TYR A 124 12.02 19.33 -6.14
CA TYR A 124 13.36 18.87 -6.52
C TYR A 124 13.38 17.40 -6.89
N ARG A 125 14.24 17.05 -7.86
CA ARG A 125 14.46 15.67 -8.32
C ARG A 125 15.94 15.40 -8.51
N PHE A 126 16.41 14.29 -7.95
CA PHE A 126 17.78 13.80 -8.14
C PHE A 126 17.78 12.29 -8.40
N GLY A 127 18.61 11.84 -9.33
CA GLY A 127 18.68 10.44 -9.73
C GLY A 127 17.49 9.98 -10.59
N ASN A 128 17.72 8.90 -11.34
CA ASN A 128 16.73 8.28 -12.21
C ASN A 128 16.05 7.13 -11.48
N VAL A 129 14.71 7.11 -11.48
CA VAL A 129 13.96 6.01 -10.86
C VAL A 129 14.09 4.76 -11.73
N PRO A 130 14.44 3.59 -11.17
CA PRO A 130 14.50 2.35 -11.93
C PRO A 130 13.10 1.93 -12.39
N LEU A 131 13.03 1.10 -13.44
CA LEU A 131 11.76 0.55 -13.94
C LEU A 131 11.12 -0.50 -13.01
N LYS A 132 11.90 -1.03 -12.06
CA LYS A 132 11.48 -2.03 -11.08
C LYS A 132 12.05 -1.66 -9.74
N ALA A 133 11.38 -2.10 -8.68
CA ALA A 133 11.86 -1.90 -7.33
C ALA A 133 13.28 -2.46 -7.15
N PRO A 134 14.17 -1.74 -6.46
CA PRO A 134 15.49 -2.23 -6.13
C PRO A 134 15.42 -3.52 -5.31
N SER A 135 16.22 -4.53 -5.67
CA SER A 135 16.42 -5.68 -4.78
C SER A 135 17.19 -5.20 -3.54
N LYS A 136 16.68 -5.45 -2.32
CA LYS A 136 17.40 -5.15 -1.07
C LYS A 136 18.86 -5.57 -1.21
N SER A 137 19.76 -4.59 -1.15
CA SER A 137 21.19 -4.87 -1.26
C SER A 137 21.62 -5.56 0.03
N GLY A 138 21.72 -6.89 -0.01
CA GLY A 138 22.24 -7.68 1.09
C GLY A 138 23.72 -7.40 1.27
N ASN A 139 24.07 -6.29 1.92
CA ASN A 139 25.43 -6.00 2.37
C ASN A 139 25.68 -6.64 3.77
N GLY A 140 25.14 -7.84 3.98
CA GLY A 140 25.43 -8.73 5.10
C GLY A 140 26.19 -9.95 4.58
N GLY A 141 27.34 -10.23 5.18
CA GLY A 141 28.25 -11.31 4.80
C GLY A 141 27.56 -12.64 4.52
N GLY A 142 28.12 -13.39 3.57
CA GLY A 142 27.53 -14.57 2.97
C GLY A 142 26.77 -15.48 3.94
N SER A 143 25.49 -15.69 3.65
CA SER A 143 24.71 -16.82 4.14
C SER A 143 23.62 -17.14 3.13
N LYS A 144 23.93 -18.15 2.32
CA LYS A 144 23.04 -19.07 1.58
C LYS A 144 21.72 -18.50 1.05
N LYS A 145 21.63 -18.48 -0.29
CA LYS A 145 20.40 -18.63 -1.08
C LYS A 145 19.43 -19.59 -0.37
N ARG A 146 18.33 -19.07 0.19
CA ARG A 146 17.13 -19.89 0.41
C ARG A 146 16.28 -19.78 -0.84
N SER A 147 16.74 -20.52 -1.85
CA SER A 147 15.88 -20.97 -2.94
C SER A 147 14.69 -21.71 -2.34
N ALA A 148 13.55 -21.58 -3.01
CA ALA A 148 12.31 -22.31 -2.75
C ALA A 148 12.54 -23.77 -2.29
N MET A 149 11.68 -24.19 -1.35
CA MET A 149 11.50 -25.56 -0.86
C MET A 149 11.79 -26.61 -1.94
N PRO A 150 12.57 -27.66 -1.59
CA PRO A 150 11.91 -28.92 -1.28
C PRO A 150 12.65 -29.69 -0.17
N LEU A 151 11.97 -29.95 0.96
CA LEU A 151 12.39 -31.00 1.89
C LEU A 151 11.14 -31.78 2.34
N LEU A 152 10.73 -32.69 1.47
CA LEU A 152 10.30 -34.01 1.90
C LEU A 152 11.57 -34.75 2.31
N ASP A 153 11.81 -34.90 3.62
CA ASP A 153 12.29 -36.15 4.20
C ASP A 153 12.25 -36.05 5.74
N ASP A 154 11.41 -36.90 6.31
CA ASP A 154 11.69 -37.77 7.45
C ASP A 154 12.13 -37.13 8.79
N ASP A 155 11.15 -36.80 9.66
CA ASP A 155 11.16 -37.17 11.10
C ASP A 155 9.85 -36.74 11.83
N PHE A 156 8.67 -37.17 11.35
CA PHE A 156 7.44 -37.08 12.14
C PHE A 156 7.09 -38.47 12.69
N ASN A 157 7.73 -38.83 13.80
CA ASN A 157 7.32 -39.93 14.65
C ASN A 157 6.01 -39.55 15.38
N PHE A 158 4.88 -39.65 14.66
CA PHE A 158 3.54 -39.55 15.24
C PHE A 158 3.17 -40.92 15.81
N ASP A 159 3.20 -40.99 17.13
CA ASP A 159 2.80 -42.14 17.92
C ASP A 159 1.34 -42.52 17.61
N ASP A 160 1.15 -43.81 17.40
CA ASP A 160 -0.05 -44.48 16.93
C ASP A 160 -1.08 -44.63 18.06
N ASP A 161 -2.01 -43.67 18.21
CA ASP A 161 -3.27 -43.89 18.93
C ASP A 161 -4.32 -42.79 18.63
N PHE A 162 -5.00 -42.86 17.49
CA PHE A 162 -6.39 -42.40 17.42
C PHE A 162 -7.15 -43.10 16.29
N GLY A 163 -7.81 -44.21 16.62
CA GLY A 163 -8.73 -44.87 15.74
C GLY A 163 -9.95 -44.01 15.43
N VAL A 164 -10.11 -43.61 14.16
CA VAL A 164 -11.42 -43.33 13.58
C VAL A 164 -11.49 -44.00 12.21
N SER A 165 -12.28 -45.05 12.18
CA SER A 165 -12.83 -45.69 11.00
C SER A 165 -13.66 -44.68 10.19
N THR A 166 -13.31 -44.48 8.94
CA THR A 166 -14.30 -44.20 7.88
C THR A 166 -13.74 -44.72 6.57
N SER A 167 -14.32 -45.84 6.14
CA SER A 167 -14.23 -46.40 4.81
C SER A 167 -14.55 -45.34 3.77
N PHE A 168 -13.61 -45.09 2.86
CA PHE A 168 -13.92 -44.49 1.57
C PHE A 168 -14.39 -45.62 0.66
N GLU A 169 -15.71 -45.76 0.52
CA GLU A 169 -16.32 -46.46 -0.60
C GLU A 169 -16.65 -45.41 -1.66
N ASP A 170 -16.10 -45.63 -2.86
CA ASP A 170 -16.43 -44.94 -4.10
C ASP A 170 -17.91 -45.18 -4.45
N GLU A 171 -18.66 -44.11 -4.68
CA GLU A 171 -19.87 -44.15 -5.51
C GLU A 171 -19.87 -42.94 -6.46
N ASP A 172 -19.50 -43.22 -7.71
CA ASP A 172 -20.01 -42.54 -8.90
C ASP A 172 -21.54 -42.70 -8.95
N ASP A 173 -22.31 -41.61 -9.11
CA ASP A 173 -23.50 -41.63 -9.97
C ASP A 173 -23.92 -40.20 -10.39
N ASP A 174 -24.35 -40.12 -11.63
CA ASP A 174 -24.62 -38.98 -12.48
C ASP A 174 -25.86 -38.16 -12.07
N SER A 175 -25.87 -36.85 -12.37
CA SER A 175 -26.95 -36.23 -13.16
C SER A 175 -26.57 -34.81 -13.55
N PHE A 176 -26.09 -34.67 -14.78
CA PHE A 176 -26.21 -33.43 -15.56
C PHE A 176 -27.69 -33.18 -15.79
N ASP A 177 -28.23 -32.06 -15.32
CA ASP A 177 -29.50 -31.52 -15.84
C ASP A 177 -29.23 -30.07 -16.24
N ASP A 178 -29.12 -29.92 -17.55
CA ASP A 178 -28.91 -28.71 -18.33
C ASP A 178 -30.29 -28.29 -18.80
N ASP A 179 -30.91 -27.32 -18.13
CA ASP A 179 -32.07 -26.61 -18.64
C ASP A 179 -31.80 -25.10 -18.56
N GLU A 180 -31.52 -24.56 -19.74
CA GLU A 180 -31.60 -23.16 -20.12
C GLU A 180 -32.92 -22.53 -19.65
N GLU A 181 -32.86 -21.36 -19.02
CA GLU A 181 -33.88 -20.34 -19.25
C GLU A 181 -33.27 -18.94 -19.15
N ASP A 182 -32.73 -18.49 -20.29
CA ASP A 182 -32.48 -17.09 -20.58
C ASP A 182 -33.83 -16.37 -20.74
N SER A 183 -34.16 -15.48 -19.79
CA SER A 183 -35.11 -14.40 -20.05
C SER A 183 -34.63 -13.13 -19.35
N PHE A 184 -33.60 -12.52 -19.95
CA PHE A 184 -33.33 -11.09 -19.76
C PHE A 184 -34.49 -10.32 -20.42
N ASP A 185 -35.44 -9.90 -19.59
CA ASP A 185 -36.46 -8.93 -19.99
C ASP A 185 -35.78 -7.55 -20.00
N ASP A 186 -35.53 -7.08 -21.22
CA ASP A 186 -35.03 -5.75 -21.56
C ASP A 186 -36.22 -4.81 -21.73
N ASP A 187 -36.06 -3.60 -21.20
CA ASP A 187 -36.85 -2.39 -21.46
C ASP A 187 -38.31 -2.31 -20.96
N VAL A 188 -38.53 -1.34 -20.04
CA VAL A 188 -39.31 -0.10 -20.29
C VAL A 188 -39.36 0.70 -18.98
N PHE A 189 -38.51 1.73 -18.87
CA PHE A 189 -38.83 2.92 -18.06
C PHE A 189 -39.17 4.04 -19.04
N GLU A 190 -40.46 4.14 -19.35
CA GLU A 190 -41.08 5.36 -19.85
C GLU A 190 -41.09 6.38 -18.71
N ASP A 191 -40.11 7.28 -18.66
CA ASP A 191 -40.29 8.55 -17.95
C ASP A 191 -40.97 9.51 -18.93
N GLU A 192 -42.26 9.74 -18.65
CA GLU A 192 -43.16 10.59 -19.40
C GLU A 192 -42.61 12.02 -19.55
N GLU A 193 -42.58 12.49 -20.80
CA GLU A 193 -42.57 13.90 -21.15
C GLU A 193 -43.90 14.55 -20.68
N ASP A 194 -43.92 15.16 -19.50
CA ASP A 194 -44.94 16.15 -19.16
C ASP A 194 -44.55 17.52 -19.73
N ASN A 195 -45.08 17.80 -20.93
CA ASN A 195 -45.20 19.14 -21.49
C ASN A 195 -46.42 19.86 -20.90
N GLU A 196 -46.21 21.14 -20.56
CA GLU A 196 -47.20 22.24 -20.52
C GLU A 196 -48.29 22.12 -19.43
N ASP A 197 -48.68 23.14 -18.66
CA ASP A 197 -48.84 24.57 -18.96
C ASP A 197 -49.17 25.34 -17.64
N ASP A 198 -49.29 26.67 -17.74
CA ASP A 198 -50.00 27.59 -16.83
C ASP A 198 -49.31 28.17 -15.56
N ARG A 199 -48.51 29.24 -15.74
CA ARG A 199 -48.82 30.65 -15.33
C ARG A 199 -47.60 31.54 -15.06
#